data_AF-A0A971V8V0-F1
#
_entry.id   AF-A0A971V8V0-F1
#
_cell.length_a   1.000
_cell.length_b   1.000
_cell.length_c   1.000
_cell.angle_alpha   90.00
_cell.angle_beta   90.00
_cell.angle_gamma   90.00
#
_symmetry.space_group_name_H-M   'P 1'
#
loop_
_entity.id
_entity.type
_entity.pdbx_description
1 polymer ?
#
loop_
_entity_poly.entity_id
_entity_poly.type
_entity_poly.pdbx_seq_one_letter_code
_entity_poly.pdbx_strand_id
1 'polypeptide(L)'
;MINIILHGCNGRMGQAVASAAAADPTVRIVAGVDKFPDAKNNNFPVYHSLEECSENADVIIDFSMPAALPLILDYAKKQNIPVVIATTGFSNDELDLITKTSNSIPIFRSANMSLGVNVMMELAQNAASVLGNLFDIEIIEQHHNQKLDSPSGTAYALADAINEALLNSKAYVYGRHSKHEKRSKTEIGIHAVRGGTIPGEHTVLFAGNDEVLKITHTAFSRQIFALGALRACKFITAKPPGLYGMKDMLTQQAAVTNISSSNREALVTINHIPSDSNSIALIFQTLADHNINIDMISQSAPIDRKVNISFSLPRKDLQKAIMAVNDLQPLLPSISMSTNGQIVKLSVEGMGMEHQPGVAARIFTIMAEQNIDIKAITTSETKVSYIIDKQDEKRALEALMEAFEL
;
A
#
# COMPACT_ATOMS: atom_id res chain seq x y z
N MET A 1 3.46 9.54 -26.56
CA MET A 1 2.65 10.66 -26.02
C MET A 1 1.25 10.10 -25.81
N ILE A 2 0.68 10.27 -24.61
CA ILE A 2 -0.62 9.70 -24.24
C ILE A 2 -1.72 10.72 -24.55
N ASN A 3 -2.72 10.32 -25.33
CA ASN A 3 -3.88 11.13 -25.71
C ASN A 3 -5.01 10.96 -24.68
N ILE A 4 -5.50 12.08 -24.15
CA ILE A 4 -6.45 12.12 -23.04
C ILE A 4 -7.78 12.74 -23.50
N ILE A 5 -8.89 12.09 -23.16
CA ILE A 5 -10.21 12.74 -23.09
C ILE A 5 -10.43 13.23 -21.67
N LEU A 6 -10.72 14.52 -21.50
CA LEU A 6 -10.99 15.13 -20.19
C LEU A 6 -12.49 15.37 -20.00
N HIS A 7 -13.14 14.57 -19.17
CA HIS A 7 -14.55 14.72 -18.84
C HIS A 7 -14.74 15.68 -17.64
N GLY A 8 -15.59 16.69 -17.78
CA GLY A 8 -15.71 17.82 -16.85
C GLY A 8 -14.65 18.91 -17.07
N CYS A 9 -14.21 19.09 -18.32
CA CYS A 9 -13.08 19.96 -18.67
C CYS A 9 -13.26 21.44 -18.32
N ASN A 10 -14.50 21.96 -18.30
CA ASN A 10 -14.77 23.38 -18.00
C ASN A 10 -14.92 23.66 -16.50
N GLY A 11 -14.90 22.61 -15.66
CA GLY A 11 -14.87 22.72 -14.20
C GLY A 11 -13.52 23.21 -13.65
N ARG A 12 -13.49 23.59 -12.37
CA ARG A 12 -12.26 24.07 -11.70
C ARG A 12 -11.12 23.05 -11.76
N MET A 13 -11.43 21.76 -11.58
CA MET A 13 -10.44 20.69 -11.67
C MET A 13 -10.06 20.36 -13.11
N GLY A 14 -11.02 20.36 -14.04
CA GLY A 14 -10.75 20.17 -15.46
C GLY A 14 -9.73 21.19 -16.00
N GLN A 15 -9.92 22.47 -15.67
CA GLN A 15 -8.98 23.52 -16.06
C GLN A 15 -7.58 23.35 -15.43
N ALA A 16 -7.51 22.87 -14.18
CA ALA A 16 -6.23 22.56 -13.55
C ALA A 16 -5.51 21.39 -14.25
N VAL A 17 -6.25 20.34 -14.65
CA VAL A 17 -5.71 19.20 -15.41
C VAL A 17 -5.25 19.65 -16.79
N ALA A 18 -6.02 20.48 -17.49
CA ALA A 18 -5.64 21.03 -18.79
C ALA A 18 -4.35 21.86 -18.72
N SER A 19 -4.22 22.73 -17.73
CA SER A 19 -3.00 23.51 -17.50
C SER A 19 -1.80 22.61 -17.17
N ALA A 20 -1.99 21.61 -16.30
CA ALA A 20 -0.94 20.64 -15.96
C ALA A 20 -0.50 19.81 -17.18
N ALA A 21 -1.45 19.37 -18.01
CA ALA A 21 -1.16 18.58 -19.21
C ALA A 21 -0.40 19.39 -20.26
N ALA A 22 -0.70 20.68 -20.41
CA ALA A 22 0.01 21.56 -21.34
C ALA A 22 1.50 21.75 -20.96
N ALA A 23 1.83 21.61 -19.67
CA ALA A 23 3.21 21.68 -19.17
C ALA A 23 3.97 20.34 -19.24
N ASP A 24 3.31 19.26 -19.64
CA ASP A 24 3.86 17.90 -19.63
C ASP A 24 3.98 17.34 -21.06
N PRO A 25 5.20 17.20 -21.62
CA PRO A 25 5.39 16.79 -23.02
C PRO A 25 5.03 15.31 -23.28
N THR A 26 4.75 14.53 -22.25
CA THR A 26 4.45 13.10 -22.39
C THR A 26 2.96 12.82 -22.60
N VAL A 27 2.10 13.80 -22.34
CA VAL A 27 0.63 13.69 -22.44
C VAL A 27 0.06 14.81 -23.31
N ARG A 28 -1.16 14.61 -23.81
CA ARG A 28 -1.90 15.63 -24.57
C ARG A 28 -3.40 15.43 -24.38
N ILE A 29 -4.13 16.50 -24.09
CA ILE A 29 -5.59 16.47 -24.15
C ILE A 29 -6.02 16.65 -25.59
N VAL A 30 -6.70 15.63 -26.14
CA VAL A 30 -7.18 15.64 -27.52
C VAL A 30 -8.64 16.10 -27.62
N ALA A 31 -9.42 15.88 -26.55
CA ALA A 31 -10.80 16.35 -26.46
C ALA A 31 -11.21 16.60 -25.01
N GLY A 32 -12.15 17.53 -24.84
CA GLY A 32 -12.89 17.74 -23.61
C GLY A 32 -14.35 17.32 -23.76
N VAL A 33 -14.98 16.94 -22.65
CA VAL A 33 -16.44 16.77 -22.59
C VAL A 33 -16.99 17.61 -21.45
N ASP A 34 -18.02 18.39 -21.73
CA ASP A 34 -18.75 19.17 -20.73
C ASP A 34 -20.17 19.47 -21.22
N LYS A 35 -21.12 19.63 -20.29
CA LYS A 35 -22.51 19.99 -20.63
C LYS A 35 -22.59 21.35 -21.32
N PHE A 36 -21.67 22.26 -20.97
CA PHE A 36 -21.57 23.60 -21.52
C PHE A 36 -20.22 23.77 -22.24
N PRO A 37 -20.09 23.27 -23.49
CA PRO A 37 -18.80 23.22 -24.19
C PRO A 37 -18.18 24.61 -24.38
N ASP A 38 -19.00 25.63 -24.64
CA ASP A 38 -18.57 27.01 -24.88
C ASP A 38 -18.29 27.81 -23.59
N ALA A 39 -18.41 27.21 -22.40
CA ALA A 39 -18.25 27.94 -21.13
C ALA A 39 -16.82 28.45 -20.89
N LYS A 40 -15.82 27.86 -21.57
CA LYS A 40 -14.40 28.24 -21.49
C LYS A 40 -13.74 28.09 -22.85
N ASN A 41 -12.71 28.90 -23.09
CA ASN A 41 -11.86 28.76 -24.27
C ASN A 41 -10.76 27.74 -23.97
N ASN A 42 -10.82 26.56 -24.60
CA ASN A 42 -9.83 25.49 -24.48
C ASN A 42 -9.04 25.35 -25.78
N ASN A 43 -7.80 24.88 -25.69
CA ASN A 43 -6.94 24.63 -26.86
C ASN A 43 -7.23 23.29 -27.57
N PHE A 44 -8.36 22.66 -27.23
CA PHE A 44 -8.81 21.36 -27.75
C PHE A 44 -10.33 21.41 -27.96
N PRO A 45 -10.89 20.61 -28.89
CA PRO A 45 -12.33 20.55 -29.11
C PRO A 45 -13.07 20.07 -27.84
N VAL A 46 -14.21 20.69 -27.56
CA VAL A 46 -15.08 20.32 -26.43
C VAL A 46 -16.43 19.86 -26.96
N TYR A 47 -16.82 18.64 -26.60
CA TYR A 47 -18.07 18.00 -27.03
C TYR A 47 -19.11 18.02 -25.91
N HIS A 48 -20.40 17.96 -26.27
CA HIS A 48 -21.49 17.86 -25.30
C HIS A 48 -21.56 16.48 -24.63
N SER A 49 -21.14 15.44 -25.36
CA SER A 49 -21.19 14.05 -24.93
C SER A 49 -19.97 13.27 -25.43
N LEU A 50 -19.68 12.14 -24.80
CA LEU A 50 -18.59 11.24 -25.25
C LEU A 50 -18.89 10.60 -26.61
N GLU A 51 -20.16 10.38 -26.94
CA GLU A 51 -20.58 9.74 -28.19
C GLU A 51 -20.31 10.61 -29.42
N GLU A 52 -20.30 11.93 -29.25
CA GLU A 52 -19.95 12.91 -30.28
C GLU A 52 -18.44 13.07 -30.48
N CYS A 53 -17.62 12.57 -29.54
CA CYS A 53 -16.17 12.70 -29.61
C CYS A 53 -15.60 11.81 -30.72
N SER A 54 -15.11 12.43 -31.79
CA SER A 54 -14.46 11.78 -32.93
C SER A 54 -12.95 11.57 -32.73
N GLU A 55 -12.38 12.09 -31.65
CA GLU A 55 -10.95 12.02 -31.38
C GLU A 55 -10.54 10.67 -30.80
N ASN A 56 -9.41 10.12 -31.27
CA ASN A 56 -8.82 8.91 -30.70
C ASN A 56 -8.05 9.24 -29.42
N ALA A 57 -8.33 8.50 -28.35
CA ALA A 57 -7.67 8.68 -27.06
C ALA A 57 -7.21 7.35 -26.47
N ASP A 58 -6.18 7.44 -25.63
CA ASP A 58 -5.60 6.30 -24.92
C ASP A 58 -6.21 6.13 -23.52
N VAL A 59 -6.87 7.17 -22.98
CA VAL A 59 -7.43 7.16 -21.62
C VAL A 59 -8.43 8.31 -21.41
N ILE A 60 -9.42 8.09 -20.56
CA ILE A 60 -10.34 9.11 -20.07
C ILE A 60 -9.96 9.53 -18.66
N ILE A 61 -9.89 10.83 -18.39
CA ILE A 61 -9.82 11.38 -17.02
C ILE A 61 -11.15 12.03 -16.69
N ASP A 62 -11.78 11.61 -15.59
CA ASP A 62 -13.07 12.10 -15.13
C ASP A 62 -12.96 12.93 -13.83
N PHE A 63 -13.33 14.21 -13.94
CA PHE A 63 -13.53 15.15 -12.83
C PHE A 63 -14.92 15.81 -12.92
N SER A 64 -15.97 15.01 -13.09
CA SER A 64 -17.33 15.49 -13.28
C SER A 64 -18.23 15.26 -12.06
N MET A 65 -19.37 14.59 -12.24
CA MET A 65 -20.35 14.28 -11.20
C MET A 65 -20.75 12.80 -11.28
N PRO A 66 -21.22 12.18 -10.18
CA PRO A 66 -21.58 10.77 -10.15
C PRO A 66 -22.50 10.33 -11.29
N ALA A 67 -23.48 11.17 -11.63
CA ALA A 67 -24.45 10.92 -12.71
C ALA A 67 -23.84 10.71 -14.11
N ALA A 68 -22.58 11.11 -14.36
CA ALA A 68 -21.91 10.89 -15.63
C ALA A 68 -21.26 9.49 -15.74
N LEU A 69 -21.05 8.81 -14.61
CA LEU A 69 -20.29 7.56 -14.53
C LEU A 69 -20.79 6.47 -15.49
N PRO A 70 -22.10 6.16 -15.59
CA PRO A 70 -22.56 5.09 -16.48
C PRO A 70 -22.18 5.32 -17.95
N LEU A 71 -22.29 6.56 -18.42
CA LEU A 71 -21.96 6.94 -19.79
C LEU A 71 -20.46 6.85 -20.06
N ILE A 72 -19.64 7.27 -19.09
CA ILE A 72 -18.18 7.18 -19.17
C ILE A 72 -17.75 5.72 -19.27
N LEU A 73 -18.27 4.86 -18.39
CA LEU A 73 -17.92 3.44 -18.36
C LEU A 73 -18.39 2.68 -19.60
N ASP A 74 -19.60 2.98 -20.11
CA ASP A 74 -20.11 2.36 -21.33
C ASP A 74 -19.27 2.74 -22.56
N TYR A 75 -18.95 4.03 -22.72
CA TYR A 75 -18.08 4.50 -23.80
C TYR A 75 -16.67 3.88 -23.70
N ALA A 76 -16.06 3.92 -22.50
CA ALA A 76 -14.73 3.36 -22.28
C ALA A 76 -14.67 1.87 -22.58
N LYS A 77 -15.72 1.12 -22.22
CA LYS A 77 -15.84 -0.31 -22.52
C LYS A 77 -15.99 -0.58 -24.02
N LYS A 78 -16.80 0.23 -24.73
CA LYS A 78 -16.98 0.14 -26.19
C LYS A 78 -15.68 0.40 -26.95
N GLN A 79 -14.89 1.38 -26.50
CA GLN A 79 -13.62 1.76 -27.12
C GLN A 79 -12.43 0.96 -26.57
N ASN A 80 -12.64 0.15 -25.53
CA ASN A 80 -11.60 -0.59 -24.81
C ASN A 80 -10.44 0.30 -24.31
N ILE A 81 -10.78 1.46 -23.76
CA ILE A 81 -9.80 2.42 -23.21
C ILE A 81 -9.89 2.53 -21.69
N PRO A 82 -8.76 2.68 -20.98
CA PRO A 82 -8.71 2.92 -19.54
C PRO A 82 -9.45 4.17 -19.08
N VAL A 83 -9.87 4.17 -17.81
CA VAL A 83 -10.54 5.32 -17.16
C VAL A 83 -9.87 5.66 -15.83
N VAL A 84 -9.58 6.95 -15.62
CA VAL A 84 -9.19 7.53 -14.33
C VAL A 84 -10.38 8.29 -13.74
N ILE A 85 -10.96 7.74 -12.68
CA ILE A 85 -12.13 8.29 -11.97
C ILE A 85 -11.65 9.03 -10.73
N ALA A 86 -11.73 10.36 -10.76
CA ALA A 86 -11.47 11.24 -9.61
C ALA A 86 -12.76 11.78 -8.97
N THR A 87 -13.91 11.48 -9.56
CA THR A 87 -15.23 11.87 -9.04
C THR A 87 -15.52 11.16 -7.72
N THR A 88 -16.11 11.89 -6.77
CA THR A 88 -16.47 11.40 -5.43
C THR A 88 -17.98 11.36 -5.23
N GLY A 89 -18.45 10.64 -4.20
CA GLY A 89 -19.87 10.63 -3.82
C GLY A 89 -20.72 9.60 -4.56
N PHE A 90 -20.12 8.47 -4.94
CA PHE A 90 -20.82 7.36 -5.58
C PHE A 90 -21.71 6.58 -4.61
N SER A 91 -22.84 6.09 -5.09
CA SER A 91 -23.68 5.10 -4.41
C SER A 91 -23.05 3.70 -4.45
N ASN A 92 -23.55 2.77 -3.63
CA ASN A 92 -23.08 1.38 -3.67
C ASN A 92 -23.30 0.73 -5.04
N ASP A 93 -24.41 1.03 -5.71
CA ASP A 93 -24.71 0.51 -7.06
C ASP A 93 -23.69 1.03 -8.10
N GLU A 94 -23.25 2.29 -7.96
CA GLU A 94 -22.22 2.89 -8.80
C GLU A 94 -20.83 2.28 -8.53
N LEU A 95 -20.51 1.98 -7.27
CA LEU A 95 -19.27 1.26 -6.91
C LEU A 95 -19.24 -0.17 -7.44
N ASP A 96 -20.37 -0.86 -7.39
CA ASP A 96 -20.53 -2.19 -7.98
C ASP A 96 -20.38 -2.14 -9.51
N LEU A 97 -20.90 -1.10 -10.16
CA LEU A 97 -20.75 -0.90 -11.60
C LEU A 97 -19.28 -0.68 -11.99
N ILE A 98 -18.52 0.11 -11.20
CA ILE A 98 -17.08 0.30 -11.40
C ILE A 98 -16.37 -1.05 -11.28
N THR A 99 -16.65 -1.81 -10.23
CA THR A 99 -16.02 -3.12 -9.96
C THR A 99 -16.35 -4.15 -11.03
N LYS A 100 -17.57 -4.15 -11.56
CA LYS A 100 -17.95 -5.04 -12.67
C LYS A 100 -17.23 -4.66 -13.96
N THR A 101 -17.13 -3.37 -14.26
CA THR A 101 -16.50 -2.86 -15.48
C THR A 101 -14.99 -3.03 -15.48
N SER A 102 -14.35 -2.98 -14.30
CA SER A 102 -12.91 -3.17 -14.16
C SER A 102 -12.43 -4.57 -14.58
N ASN A 103 -13.33 -5.57 -14.60
CA ASN A 103 -13.01 -6.90 -15.15
C ASN A 103 -12.80 -6.89 -16.68
N SER A 104 -13.26 -5.84 -17.37
CA SER A 104 -13.16 -5.72 -18.84
C SER A 104 -12.13 -4.69 -19.29
N ILE A 105 -11.97 -3.60 -18.53
CA ILE A 105 -11.03 -2.51 -18.85
C ILE A 105 -10.26 -2.06 -17.61
N PRO A 106 -9.08 -1.46 -17.75
CA PRO A 106 -8.35 -0.90 -16.62
C PRO A 106 -9.07 0.33 -16.07
N ILE A 107 -9.39 0.32 -14.77
CA ILE A 107 -10.00 1.48 -14.10
C ILE A 107 -9.10 1.90 -12.95
N PHE A 108 -8.71 3.17 -12.94
CA PHE A 108 -8.08 3.81 -11.80
C PHE A 108 -9.12 4.63 -11.06
N ARG A 109 -9.30 4.42 -9.75
CA ARG A 109 -10.20 5.21 -8.91
C ARG A 109 -9.45 5.76 -7.71
N SER A 110 -9.63 7.05 -7.44
CA SER A 110 -9.21 7.63 -6.17
C SER A 110 -10.13 8.76 -5.73
N ALA A 111 -10.51 8.76 -4.46
CA ALA A 111 -11.23 9.88 -3.85
C ALA A 111 -10.34 11.12 -3.65
N ASN A 112 -9.01 10.95 -3.70
CA ASN A 112 -8.07 12.05 -3.61
C ASN A 112 -6.82 11.78 -4.48
N MET A 113 -6.60 12.61 -5.49
CA MET A 113 -5.47 12.46 -6.41
C MET A 113 -4.14 13.00 -5.85
N SER A 114 -4.11 13.62 -4.66
CA SER A 114 -2.86 14.09 -4.06
C SER A 114 -2.03 12.92 -3.55
N LEU A 115 -0.80 12.82 -4.04
CA LEU A 115 0.18 11.84 -3.54
C LEU A 115 0.40 11.98 -2.03
N GLY A 116 0.62 13.21 -1.56
CA GLY A 116 0.90 13.49 -0.15
C GLY A 116 -0.26 13.14 0.77
N VAL A 117 -1.51 13.29 0.31
CA VAL A 117 -2.68 12.87 1.09
C VAL A 117 -2.74 11.35 1.21
N ASN A 118 -2.44 10.60 0.14
CA ASN A 118 -2.45 9.14 0.20
C ASN A 118 -1.33 8.59 1.09
N VAL A 119 -0.13 9.18 1.04
CA VAL A 119 0.95 8.86 1.98
C VAL A 119 0.53 9.20 3.43
N MET A 120 -0.12 10.34 3.65
CA MET A 120 -0.67 10.69 4.96
C MET A 120 -1.68 9.65 5.46
N MET A 121 -2.55 9.10 4.59
CA MET A 121 -3.49 8.04 4.96
C MET A 121 -2.76 6.79 5.44
N GLU A 122 -1.74 6.32 4.69
CA GLU A 122 -0.94 5.14 5.08
C GLU A 122 -0.20 5.35 6.41
N LEU A 123 0.42 6.52 6.59
CA LEU A 123 1.10 6.87 7.85
C LEU A 123 0.12 6.91 9.02
N ALA A 124 -1.08 7.48 8.82
CA ALA A 124 -2.10 7.53 9.85
C ALA A 124 -2.66 6.15 10.20
N GLN A 125 -2.84 5.26 9.22
CA GLN A 125 -3.22 3.86 9.45
C GLN A 125 -2.18 3.12 10.28
N ASN A 126 -0.90 3.25 9.92
CA ASN A 126 0.20 2.62 10.65
C ASN A 126 0.36 3.18 12.07
N ALA A 127 0.21 4.50 12.23
CA ALA A 127 0.20 5.10 13.56
C ALA A 127 -0.98 4.59 14.41
N ALA A 128 -2.16 4.44 13.80
CA ALA A 128 -3.35 3.94 14.48
C ALA A 128 -3.21 2.49 14.94
N SER A 129 -2.61 1.60 14.15
CA SER A 129 -2.43 0.19 14.54
C SER A 129 -1.57 0.01 15.81
N VAL A 130 -0.67 0.96 16.07
CA VAL A 130 0.17 0.99 17.27
C VAL A 130 -0.48 1.78 18.41
N LEU A 131 -1.00 2.98 18.10
CA LEU A 131 -1.42 3.97 19.11
C LEU A 131 -2.92 3.99 19.38
N GLY A 132 -3.77 3.39 18.56
CA GLY A 132 -5.23 3.65 18.55
C GLY A 132 -6.01 3.16 19.78
N ASN A 133 -5.38 2.34 20.63
CA ASN A 133 -5.93 1.96 21.94
C ASN A 133 -5.34 2.77 23.11
N LEU A 134 -4.26 3.52 22.86
CA LEU A 134 -3.49 4.25 23.86
C LEU A 134 -3.70 5.77 23.76
N PHE A 135 -3.99 6.28 22.56
CA PHE A 135 -4.09 7.69 22.24
C PHE A 135 -5.51 8.04 21.77
N ASP A 136 -5.94 9.25 22.11
CA ASP A 136 -7.14 9.87 21.55
C ASP A 136 -6.87 10.29 20.11
N ILE A 137 -7.77 9.94 19.19
CA ILE A 137 -7.63 10.26 17.76
C ILE A 137 -8.57 11.42 17.38
N GLU A 138 -7.99 12.48 16.82
CA GLU A 138 -8.75 13.64 16.32
C GLU A 138 -8.29 14.00 14.91
N ILE A 139 -9.24 14.37 14.06
CA ILE A 139 -9.00 14.84 12.70
C ILE A 139 -9.45 16.29 12.63
N ILE A 140 -8.55 17.16 12.20
CA ILE A 140 -8.84 18.58 11.96
C ILE A 140 -8.65 18.84 10.47
N GLU A 141 -9.68 19.38 9.82
CA GLU A 141 -9.60 19.82 8.43
C GLU A 141 -9.90 21.32 8.31
N GLN A 142 -9.19 21.99 7.39
CA GLN A 142 -9.35 23.41 7.12
C GLN A 142 -9.50 23.64 5.62
N HIS A 143 -10.51 24.41 5.23
CA HIS A 143 -10.77 24.78 3.84
C HIS A 143 -11.28 26.23 3.73
N HIS A 144 -11.33 26.72 2.50
CA HIS A 144 -11.88 28.02 2.16
C HIS A 144 -13.35 28.20 2.59
N ASN A 145 -13.76 29.45 2.75
CA ASN A 145 -15.11 29.81 3.23
C ASN A 145 -16.26 29.40 2.28
N GLN A 146 -15.98 29.12 1.01
CA GLN A 146 -16.99 28.67 0.03
C GLN A 146 -17.26 27.15 0.04
N LYS A 147 -16.56 26.36 0.87
CA LYS A 147 -16.71 24.90 0.85
C LYS A 147 -17.95 24.51 1.66
N LEU A 148 -18.93 23.92 0.98
CA LEU A 148 -20.26 23.60 1.54
C LEU A 148 -20.27 22.30 2.36
N ASP A 149 -19.58 21.26 1.88
CA ASP A 149 -19.48 19.97 2.57
C ASP A 149 -18.63 20.10 3.83
N SER A 150 -19.06 19.49 4.93
CA SER A 150 -18.37 19.50 6.22
C SER A 150 -18.78 18.27 7.05
N PRO A 151 -17.84 17.41 7.47
CA PRO A 151 -16.41 17.40 7.14
C PRO A 151 -16.13 17.21 5.64
N SER A 152 -14.92 17.59 5.20
CA SER A 152 -14.48 17.33 3.82
C SER A 152 -14.41 15.82 3.51
N GLY A 153 -14.62 15.43 2.25
CA GLY A 153 -14.49 14.03 1.82
C GLY A 153 -13.12 13.39 2.14
N THR A 154 -12.04 14.17 2.15
CA THR A 154 -10.71 13.69 2.58
C THR A 154 -10.63 13.43 4.08
N ALA A 155 -11.33 14.21 4.90
CA ALA A 155 -11.40 13.96 6.35
C ALA A 155 -12.18 12.68 6.66
N TYR A 156 -13.27 12.41 5.92
CA TYR A 156 -13.97 11.13 5.99
C TYR A 156 -13.08 9.97 5.56
N ALA A 157 -12.40 10.09 4.41
CA ALA A 157 -11.48 9.05 3.94
C ALA A 157 -10.36 8.76 4.95
N LEU A 158 -9.80 9.78 5.61
CA LEU A 158 -8.84 9.61 6.70
C LEU A 158 -9.45 8.90 7.91
N ALA A 159 -10.67 9.27 8.30
CA ALA A 159 -11.37 8.64 9.42
C ALA A 159 -11.64 7.15 9.14
N ASP A 160 -12.17 6.83 7.95
CA ASP A 160 -12.45 5.47 7.51
C ASP A 160 -11.17 4.63 7.43
N ALA A 161 -10.12 5.17 6.82
CA ALA A 161 -8.82 4.52 6.74
C ALA A 161 -8.26 4.17 8.13
N ILE A 162 -8.28 5.12 9.06
CA ILE A 162 -7.82 4.91 10.44
C ILE A 162 -8.69 3.88 11.17
N ASN A 163 -10.01 3.96 11.01
CA ASN A 163 -10.95 3.09 11.72
C ASN A 163 -10.90 1.65 11.20
N GLU A 164 -10.64 1.44 9.92
CA GLU A 164 -10.41 0.12 9.32
C GLU A 164 -9.23 -0.61 10.00
N ALA A 165 -8.12 0.10 10.23
CA ALA A 165 -6.97 -0.43 10.97
C ALA A 165 -7.30 -0.76 12.44
N LEU A 166 -8.42 -0.24 12.96
CA LEU A 166 -8.94 -0.46 14.30
C LEU A 166 -10.20 -1.34 14.31
N LEU A 167 -10.37 -2.16 13.27
CA LEU A 167 -11.49 -3.11 13.11
C LEU A 167 -12.87 -2.43 13.19
N ASN A 168 -12.96 -1.19 12.71
CA ASN A 168 -14.16 -0.36 12.72
C ASN A 168 -14.77 -0.18 14.12
N SER A 169 -13.93 -0.18 15.15
CA SER A 169 -14.36 -0.11 16.56
C SER A 169 -14.69 1.30 17.06
N LYS A 170 -14.42 2.34 16.27
CA LYS A 170 -14.61 3.75 16.68
C LYS A 170 -15.84 4.37 16.01
N ALA A 171 -16.55 5.20 16.75
CA ALA A 171 -17.63 6.06 16.25
C ALA A 171 -17.12 7.45 15.89
N TYR A 172 -17.68 8.08 14.87
CA TYR A 172 -17.30 9.44 14.47
C TYR A 172 -18.09 10.49 15.26
N VAL A 173 -17.39 11.45 15.85
CA VAL A 173 -17.98 12.55 16.62
C VAL A 173 -17.60 13.88 15.97
N TYR A 174 -18.60 14.66 15.58
CA TYR A 174 -18.41 15.90 14.81
C TYR A 174 -18.48 17.12 15.72
N GLY A 175 -17.33 17.76 15.95
CA GLY A 175 -17.19 18.80 16.95
C GLY A 175 -17.54 18.33 18.37
N ARG A 176 -17.41 19.23 19.36
CA ARG A 176 -17.67 18.90 20.77
C ARG A 176 -18.69 19.81 21.46
N HIS A 177 -19.19 20.85 20.78
CA HIS A 177 -20.05 21.86 21.41
C HIS A 177 -21.37 21.30 21.94
N SER A 178 -21.98 20.34 21.23
CA SER A 178 -23.29 19.78 21.56
C SER A 178 -23.28 18.75 22.69
N LYS A 179 -22.11 18.32 23.17
CA LYS A 179 -21.95 17.25 24.17
C LYS A 179 -21.13 17.75 25.35
N HIS A 180 -21.69 17.70 26.55
CA HIS A 180 -21.01 18.07 27.79
C HIS A 180 -20.60 16.82 28.60
N GLU A 181 -19.85 15.94 27.96
CA GLU A 181 -19.37 14.69 28.54
C GLU A 181 -17.85 14.54 28.34
N LYS A 182 -17.22 13.70 29.17
CA LYS A 182 -15.82 13.30 28.94
C LYS A 182 -15.74 12.53 27.62
N ARG A 183 -14.65 12.75 26.87
CA ARG A 183 -14.34 12.03 25.62
C ARG A 183 -14.40 10.51 25.83
N SER A 184 -15.08 9.81 24.92
CA SER A 184 -15.04 8.34 24.89
C SER A 184 -13.72 7.84 24.31
N LYS A 185 -13.23 6.68 24.77
CA LYS A 185 -12.09 5.98 24.15
C LYS A 185 -12.45 5.33 22.80
N THR A 186 -13.74 5.23 22.51
CA THR A 186 -14.28 4.60 21.29
C THR A 186 -14.75 5.61 20.25
N GLU A 187 -14.26 6.85 20.30
CA GLU A 187 -14.59 7.87 19.31
C GLU A 187 -13.36 8.36 18.53
N ILE A 188 -13.58 8.77 17.28
CA ILE A 188 -12.68 9.60 16.48
C ILE A 188 -13.37 10.96 16.32
N GLY A 189 -12.74 12.02 16.85
CA GLY A 189 -13.27 13.37 16.72
C GLY A 189 -12.94 13.96 15.35
N ILE A 190 -13.89 14.64 14.71
CA ILE A 190 -13.68 15.31 13.42
C ILE A 190 -14.11 16.77 13.54
N HIS A 191 -13.19 17.68 13.21
CA HIS A 191 -13.37 19.13 13.32
C HIS A 191 -13.11 19.79 11.98
N ALA A 192 -14.02 20.67 11.58
CA ALA A 192 -13.94 21.39 10.33
C ALA A 192 -13.80 22.90 10.55
N VAL A 193 -12.83 23.51 9.85
CA VAL A 193 -12.59 24.95 9.83
C VAL A 193 -12.86 25.48 8.43
N ARG A 194 -13.61 26.59 8.34
CA ARG A 194 -13.91 27.28 7.08
C ARG A 194 -13.41 28.71 7.16
N GLY A 195 -12.43 29.08 6.34
CA GLY A 195 -11.82 30.40 6.40
C GLY A 195 -11.00 30.77 5.16
N GLY A 196 -11.14 32.03 4.73
CA GLY A 196 -10.34 32.61 3.65
C GLY A 196 -10.34 31.76 2.37
N THR A 197 -9.16 31.56 1.80
CA THR A 197 -8.90 30.87 0.53
C THR A 197 -8.13 29.56 0.69
N ILE A 198 -8.12 28.96 1.88
CA ILE A 198 -7.36 27.74 2.20
C ILE A 198 -7.77 26.61 1.23
N PRO A 199 -6.86 26.09 0.38
CA PRO A 199 -7.23 25.05 -0.58
C PRO A 199 -7.60 23.74 0.12
N GLY A 200 -6.89 23.39 1.18
CA GLY A 200 -7.15 22.25 2.05
C GLY A 200 -5.96 21.97 2.96
N GLU A 201 -6.21 21.83 4.25
CA GLU A 201 -5.25 21.31 5.22
C GLU A 201 -5.92 20.24 6.06
N HIS A 202 -5.21 19.14 6.31
CA HIS A 202 -5.70 18.02 7.10
C HIS A 202 -4.64 17.65 8.12
N THR A 203 -5.05 17.49 9.38
CA THR A 203 -4.20 17.01 10.47
C THR A 203 -4.87 15.86 11.18
N VAL A 204 -4.18 14.73 11.31
CA VAL A 204 -4.54 13.65 12.23
C VAL A 204 -3.68 13.82 13.48
N LEU A 205 -4.35 13.92 14.64
CA LEU A 205 -3.72 13.97 15.94
C LEU A 205 -3.94 12.64 16.65
N PHE A 206 -2.85 12.10 17.19
CA PHE A 206 -2.86 11.08 18.22
C PHE A 206 -2.41 11.77 19.50
N ALA A 207 -3.32 11.97 20.45
CA ALA A 207 -3.05 12.62 21.74
C ALA A 207 -2.98 11.59 22.88
N GLY A 208 -1.81 11.44 23.47
CA GLY A 208 -1.54 10.53 24.58
C GLY A 208 -1.38 11.29 25.89
N ASN A 209 -0.88 10.61 26.92
CA ASN A 209 -0.52 11.27 28.16
C ASN A 209 0.84 11.96 28.00
N ASP A 210 0.88 13.28 28.17
CA ASP A 210 2.08 14.12 28.06
C ASP A 210 2.78 14.14 26.68
N GLU A 211 2.15 13.60 25.63
CA GLU A 211 2.66 13.65 24.26
C GLU A 211 1.55 13.69 23.20
N VAL A 212 1.86 14.29 22.04
CA VAL A 212 0.95 14.36 20.90
C VAL A 212 1.74 14.16 19.60
N LEU A 213 1.37 13.14 18.82
CA LEU A 213 1.84 12.95 17.46
C LEU A 213 0.86 13.60 16.48
N LYS A 214 1.38 14.40 15.54
CA LYS A 214 0.57 15.04 14.49
C LYS A 214 1.09 14.67 13.12
N ILE A 215 0.18 14.26 12.24
CA ILE A 215 0.46 14.04 10.82
C ILE A 215 -0.36 15.08 10.05
N THR A 216 0.32 15.99 9.36
CA THR A 216 -0.33 17.13 8.67
C THR A 216 0.03 17.15 7.19
N HIS A 217 -0.98 17.35 6.35
CA HIS A 217 -0.82 17.66 4.93
C HIS A 217 -1.48 19.00 4.60
N THR A 218 -0.72 19.89 3.94
CA THR A 218 -1.22 21.19 3.48
C THR A 218 -1.17 21.26 1.95
N ALA A 219 -2.32 21.48 1.32
CA ALA A 219 -2.41 21.74 -0.12
C ALA A 219 -2.29 23.23 -0.40
N PHE A 220 -1.24 23.64 -1.12
CA PHE A 220 -1.06 25.05 -1.52
C PHE A 220 -1.85 25.43 -2.78
N SER A 221 -2.24 24.44 -3.60
CA SER A 221 -3.04 24.69 -4.79
C SER A 221 -3.74 23.42 -5.27
N ARG A 222 -4.68 23.56 -6.21
CA ARG A 222 -5.33 22.43 -6.88
C ARG A 222 -4.42 21.69 -7.86
N GLN A 223 -3.23 22.24 -8.16
CA GLN A 223 -2.26 21.66 -9.10
C GLN A 223 -1.83 20.25 -8.68
N ILE A 224 -1.74 19.98 -7.36
CA ILE A 224 -1.30 18.68 -6.85
C ILE A 224 -2.25 17.54 -7.24
N PHE A 225 -3.55 17.82 -7.32
CA PHE A 225 -4.56 16.83 -7.72
C PHE A 225 -4.53 16.60 -9.23
N ALA A 226 -4.30 17.66 -10.02
CA ALA A 226 -4.11 17.56 -11.46
C ALA A 226 -2.88 16.72 -11.81
N LEU A 227 -1.74 16.99 -11.17
CA LEU A 227 -0.52 16.19 -11.34
C LEU A 227 -0.72 14.72 -10.93
N GLY A 228 -1.48 14.48 -9.86
CA GLY A 228 -1.88 13.14 -9.45
C GLY A 228 -2.68 12.39 -10.52
N ALA A 229 -3.69 13.03 -11.11
CA ALA A 229 -4.48 12.45 -12.18
C ALA A 229 -3.65 12.16 -13.45
N LEU A 230 -2.70 13.03 -13.80
CA LEU A 230 -1.78 12.78 -14.92
C LEU A 230 -0.83 11.60 -14.63
N ARG A 231 -0.37 11.44 -13.38
CA ARG A 231 0.40 10.25 -12.99
C ARG A 231 -0.44 8.98 -13.06
N ALA A 232 -1.68 9.02 -12.55
CA ALA A 232 -2.62 7.92 -12.64
C ALA A 232 -2.92 7.53 -14.10
N CYS A 233 -3.07 8.53 -14.97
CA CYS A 233 -3.22 8.34 -16.41
C CYS A 233 -2.02 7.60 -17.02
N LYS A 234 -0.79 8.02 -16.76
CA LYS A 234 0.42 7.33 -17.25
C LYS A 234 0.54 5.92 -16.68
N PHE A 235 0.13 5.74 -15.43
CA PHE A 235 0.14 4.44 -14.76
C PHE A 235 -0.83 3.46 -15.41
N ILE A 236 -2.09 3.88 -15.62
CA ILE A 236 -3.18 2.98 -16.01
C ILE A 236 -3.12 2.55 -17.47
N THR A 237 -2.53 3.37 -18.36
CA THR A 237 -2.45 3.09 -19.81
C THR A 237 -1.68 1.81 -20.17
N ALA A 238 -0.83 1.32 -19.27
CA ALA A 238 -0.04 0.10 -19.48
C ALA A 238 -0.55 -1.08 -18.63
N LYS A 239 -1.75 -1.00 -18.06
CA LYS A 239 -2.30 -2.04 -17.15
C LYS A 239 -3.28 -2.97 -17.85
N PRO A 240 -3.32 -4.25 -17.44
CA PRO A 240 -4.43 -5.13 -17.82
C PRO A 240 -5.74 -4.67 -17.15
N PRO A 241 -6.89 -5.22 -17.57
CA PRO A 241 -8.15 -5.01 -16.87
C PRO A 241 -8.02 -5.29 -15.36
N GLY A 242 -8.50 -4.35 -14.56
CA GLY A 242 -8.41 -4.39 -13.11
C GLY A 242 -8.85 -3.06 -12.50
N LEU A 243 -9.16 -3.09 -11.19
CA LEU A 243 -9.43 -1.87 -10.42
C LEU A 243 -8.15 -1.50 -9.68
N TYR A 244 -7.66 -0.29 -9.95
CA TYR A 244 -6.44 0.27 -9.39
C TYR A 244 -6.76 1.55 -8.63
N GLY A 245 -5.88 1.92 -7.70
CA GLY A 245 -5.93 3.17 -6.97
C GLY A 245 -4.55 3.74 -6.68
N MET A 246 -4.51 4.75 -5.82
CA MET A 246 -3.27 5.45 -5.46
C MET A 246 -2.27 4.53 -4.77
N LYS A 247 -2.74 3.55 -3.99
CA LYS A 247 -1.88 2.54 -3.36
C LYS A 247 -1.10 1.75 -4.41
N ASP A 248 -1.78 1.24 -5.43
CA ASP A 248 -1.13 0.49 -6.53
C ASP A 248 -0.11 1.34 -7.28
N MET A 249 -0.43 2.62 -7.52
CA MET A 249 0.49 3.55 -8.16
C MET A 249 1.72 3.85 -7.29
N LEU A 250 1.55 3.94 -5.97
CA LEU A 250 2.61 4.19 -5.01
C LEU A 250 3.54 2.98 -4.87
N THR A 251 2.97 1.78 -4.72
CA THR A 251 3.74 0.55 -4.48
C THR A 251 4.43 0.03 -5.73
N GLN A 252 3.96 0.40 -6.93
CA GLN A 252 4.55 -0.09 -8.18
C GLN A 252 5.84 0.64 -8.60
N GLN A 253 6.23 1.75 -7.96
CA GLN A 253 7.44 2.48 -8.34
C GLN A 253 8.73 1.66 -8.12
N ALA A 254 8.74 0.72 -7.18
CA ALA A 254 9.78 -0.31 -7.07
C ALA A 254 9.21 -1.58 -6.42
N ALA A 255 9.44 -2.76 -7.02
CA ALA A 255 9.04 -4.02 -6.40
C ALA A 255 9.72 -4.18 -5.03
N VAL A 256 11.02 -3.88 -4.98
CA VAL A 256 11.85 -3.93 -3.79
C VAL A 256 12.23 -2.50 -3.42
N THR A 257 12.03 -2.14 -2.16
CA THR A 257 12.34 -0.81 -1.62
C THR A 257 13.44 -0.84 -0.57
N ASN A 258 13.76 -2.02 -0.04
CA ASN A 258 14.75 -2.18 1.01
C ASN A 258 15.45 -3.53 0.89
N ILE A 259 16.77 -3.53 1.12
CA ILE A 259 17.57 -4.73 1.25
C ILE A 259 18.44 -4.56 2.49
N SER A 260 18.39 -5.53 3.39
CA SER A 260 19.13 -5.48 4.65
C SER A 260 19.83 -6.79 4.95
N SER A 261 20.91 -6.72 5.72
CA SER A 261 21.66 -7.86 6.22
C SER A 261 21.67 -7.89 7.75
N SER A 262 21.70 -9.10 8.33
CA SER A 262 21.88 -9.34 9.75
C SER A 262 22.81 -10.53 9.97
N ASN A 263 23.92 -10.28 10.66
CA ASN A 263 24.91 -11.29 11.05
C ASN A 263 24.77 -11.72 12.52
N ARG A 264 23.63 -11.40 13.15
CA ARG A 264 23.34 -11.65 14.57
C ARG A 264 22.57 -12.93 14.81
N GLU A 265 22.38 -13.74 13.79
CA GLU A 265 21.57 -14.95 13.85
C GLU A 265 22.40 -16.21 13.71
N ALA A 266 21.83 -17.32 14.17
CA ALA A 266 22.30 -18.67 13.89
C ALA A 266 21.14 -19.46 13.29
N LEU A 267 21.47 -20.37 12.37
CA LEU A 267 20.52 -21.32 11.81
C LEU A 267 20.60 -22.61 12.63
N VAL A 268 19.44 -23.10 13.07
CA VAL A 268 19.27 -24.40 13.71
C VAL A 268 18.33 -25.23 12.85
N THR A 269 18.69 -26.48 12.58
CA THR A 269 17.81 -27.44 11.93
C THR A 269 17.66 -28.65 12.83
N ILE A 270 16.42 -28.96 13.19
CA ILE A 270 16.05 -30.19 13.87
C ILE A 270 15.51 -31.14 12.81
N ASN A 271 16.22 -32.25 12.63
CA ASN A 271 15.95 -33.26 11.63
C ASN A 271 15.14 -34.42 12.24
N HIS A 272 14.43 -35.15 11.37
CA HIS A 272 13.76 -36.41 11.72
C HIS A 272 12.71 -36.28 12.85
N ILE A 273 12.03 -35.14 12.89
CA ILE A 273 10.91 -34.88 13.81
C ILE A 273 9.71 -35.68 13.32
N PRO A 274 9.04 -36.47 14.18
CA PRO A 274 7.76 -37.08 13.82
C PRO A 274 6.76 -36.02 13.33
N SER A 275 6.09 -36.27 12.20
CA SER A 275 5.25 -35.27 11.52
C SER A 275 3.87 -35.06 12.18
N ASP A 276 3.77 -35.29 13.49
CA ASP A 276 2.56 -35.07 14.27
C ASP A 276 2.62 -33.74 15.03
N SER A 277 1.45 -33.14 15.27
CA SER A 277 1.36 -31.82 15.88
C SER A 277 1.89 -31.78 17.32
N ASN A 278 1.86 -32.89 18.06
CA ASN A 278 2.33 -32.92 19.45
C ASN A 278 3.85 -32.83 19.51
N SER A 279 4.55 -33.57 18.65
CA SER A 279 6.01 -33.52 18.54
C SER A 279 6.51 -32.12 18.16
N ILE A 280 5.86 -31.48 17.18
CA ILE A 280 6.19 -30.12 16.76
C ILE A 280 5.90 -29.10 17.87
N ALA A 281 4.73 -29.19 18.51
CA ALA A 281 4.38 -28.30 19.61
C ALA A 281 5.34 -28.43 20.80
N LEU A 282 5.75 -29.65 21.14
CA LEU A 282 6.71 -29.91 22.21
C LEU A 282 8.04 -29.21 21.96
N ILE A 283 8.57 -29.27 20.73
CA ILE A 283 9.82 -28.59 20.36
C ILE A 283 9.72 -27.08 20.60
N PHE A 284 8.68 -26.44 20.05
CA PHE A 284 8.52 -24.99 20.16
C PHE A 284 8.21 -24.54 21.59
N GLN A 285 7.47 -25.35 22.36
CA GLN A 285 7.22 -25.08 23.78
C GLN A 285 8.53 -25.13 24.58
N THR A 286 9.36 -26.14 24.39
CA THR A 286 10.66 -26.23 25.08
C THR A 286 11.58 -25.06 24.72
N LEU A 287 11.62 -24.64 23.44
CA LEU A 287 12.39 -23.45 23.06
C LEU A 287 11.85 -22.18 23.74
N ALA A 288 10.53 -22.03 23.83
CA ALA A 288 9.89 -20.91 24.51
C ALA A 288 10.13 -20.92 26.03
N ASP A 289 10.10 -22.10 26.67
CA ASP A 289 10.37 -22.27 28.11
C ASP A 289 11.82 -21.89 28.46
N HIS A 290 12.75 -22.05 27.53
CA HIS A 290 14.13 -21.57 27.63
C HIS A 290 14.30 -20.08 27.25
N ASN A 291 13.20 -19.37 27.00
CA ASN A 291 13.14 -17.96 26.61
C ASN A 291 13.93 -17.67 25.32
N ILE A 292 13.80 -18.55 24.33
CA ILE A 292 14.46 -18.43 23.03
C ILE A 292 13.44 -17.91 22.03
N ASN A 293 13.69 -16.71 21.48
CA ASN A 293 12.88 -16.18 20.39
C ASN A 293 13.34 -16.78 19.05
N ILE A 294 12.38 -17.11 18.20
CA ILE A 294 12.58 -17.70 16.88
C ILE A 294 12.07 -16.73 15.83
N ASP A 295 12.72 -16.65 14.67
CA ASP A 295 12.33 -15.76 13.57
C ASP A 295 11.93 -16.57 12.32
N MET A 296 12.86 -16.85 11.40
CA MET A 296 12.54 -17.64 10.21
C MET A 296 12.18 -19.07 10.62
N ILE A 297 11.07 -19.63 10.11
CA ILE A 297 10.72 -21.05 10.23
C ILE A 297 10.50 -21.61 8.83
N SER A 298 11.19 -22.71 8.50
CA SER A 298 11.05 -23.44 7.25
C SER A 298 10.94 -24.93 7.55
N GLN A 299 9.80 -25.52 7.19
CA GLN A 299 9.51 -26.93 7.40
C GLN A 299 9.49 -27.67 6.07
N SER A 300 10.17 -28.82 6.00
CA SER A 300 10.10 -29.70 4.84
C SER A 300 8.74 -30.39 4.74
N ALA A 301 8.35 -30.79 3.52
CA ALA A 301 7.27 -31.76 3.36
C ALA A 301 7.59 -33.06 4.14
N PRO A 302 6.58 -33.75 4.68
CA PRO A 302 6.80 -34.99 5.42
C PRO A 302 7.29 -36.11 4.49
N ILE A 303 8.41 -36.74 4.87
CA ILE A 303 8.97 -37.93 4.22
C ILE A 303 9.05 -39.01 5.30
N ASP A 304 8.48 -40.19 5.04
CA ASP A 304 8.41 -41.30 6.02
C ASP A 304 7.85 -40.89 7.38
N ARG A 305 6.79 -40.06 7.36
CA ARG A 305 6.15 -39.46 8.56
C ARG A 305 7.12 -38.66 9.43
N LYS A 306 8.17 -38.10 8.82
CA LYS A 306 9.14 -37.22 9.47
C LYS A 306 9.27 -35.92 8.71
N VAL A 307 9.54 -34.85 9.44
CA VAL A 307 9.83 -33.51 8.90
C VAL A 307 11.17 -33.02 9.44
N ASN A 308 11.78 -32.11 8.69
CA ASN A 308 12.89 -31.31 9.17
C ASN A 308 12.39 -29.87 9.34
N ILE A 309 12.71 -29.26 10.47
CA ILE A 309 12.36 -27.86 10.74
C ILE A 309 13.67 -27.09 10.90
N SER A 310 13.89 -26.13 10.01
CA SER A 310 14.98 -25.16 10.10
C SER A 310 14.44 -23.85 10.59
N PHE A 311 15.14 -23.21 11.52
CA PHE A 311 14.77 -21.91 12.03
C PHE A 311 15.97 -21.03 12.40
N SER A 312 15.78 -19.72 12.34
CA SER A 312 16.78 -18.76 12.81
C SER A 312 16.48 -18.25 14.22
N LEU A 313 17.53 -17.99 14.98
CA LEU A 313 17.47 -17.44 16.33
C LEU A 313 18.64 -16.48 16.58
N PRO A 314 18.58 -15.59 17.58
CA PRO A 314 19.72 -14.75 17.95
C PRO A 314 20.94 -15.61 18.30
N ARG A 315 22.08 -15.37 17.64
CA ARG A 315 23.32 -16.18 17.79
C ARG A 315 23.76 -16.37 19.25
N LYS A 316 23.48 -15.39 20.11
CA LYS A 316 23.75 -15.45 21.55
C LYS A 316 22.99 -16.58 22.28
N ASP A 317 21.85 -17.01 21.74
CA ASP A 317 20.98 -18.02 22.33
C ASP A 317 21.23 -19.42 21.75
N LEU A 318 22.18 -19.58 20.81
CA LEU A 318 22.48 -20.85 20.17
C LEU A 318 22.84 -21.96 21.17
N GLN A 319 23.65 -21.66 22.18
CA GLN A 319 24.00 -22.65 23.21
C GLN A 319 22.78 -23.07 24.05
N LYS A 320 21.86 -22.15 24.34
CA LYS A 320 20.61 -22.47 25.05
C LYS A 320 19.72 -23.36 24.18
N ALA A 321 19.64 -23.10 22.88
CA ALA A 321 18.88 -23.92 21.95
C ALA A 321 19.44 -25.34 21.88
N ILE A 322 20.78 -25.48 21.87
CA ILE A 322 21.42 -26.80 21.91
C ILE A 322 21.04 -27.57 23.17
N MET A 323 21.07 -26.92 24.34
CA MET A 323 20.64 -27.54 25.60
C MET A 323 19.17 -27.95 25.56
N ALA A 324 18.28 -27.05 25.13
CA ALA A 324 16.84 -27.32 25.04
C ALA A 324 16.52 -28.51 24.12
N VAL A 325 17.19 -28.62 22.98
CA VAL A 325 16.98 -29.75 22.05
C VAL A 325 17.54 -31.05 22.59
N ASN A 326 18.64 -31.01 23.36
CA ASN A 326 19.15 -32.20 24.03
C ASN A 326 18.18 -32.71 25.12
N ASP A 327 17.50 -31.81 25.83
CA ASP A 327 16.49 -32.16 26.84
C ASP A 327 15.26 -32.86 26.21
N LEU A 328 15.02 -32.65 24.91
CA LEU A 328 13.96 -33.32 24.15
C LEU A 328 14.33 -34.72 23.67
N GLN A 329 15.61 -35.07 23.60
CA GLN A 329 16.08 -36.32 23.02
C GLN A 329 15.49 -37.59 23.70
N PRO A 330 15.27 -37.63 25.03
CA PRO A 330 14.58 -38.77 25.68
C PRO A 330 13.11 -38.92 25.27
N LEU A 331 12.43 -37.81 24.97
CA LEU A 331 11.01 -37.79 24.59
C LEU A 331 10.83 -38.02 23.08
N LEU A 332 11.80 -37.55 22.28
CA LEU A 332 11.81 -37.62 20.83
C LEU A 332 13.15 -38.25 20.35
N PRO A 333 13.36 -39.55 20.54
CA PRO A 333 14.66 -40.20 20.29
C PRO A 333 15.09 -40.22 18.82
N SER A 334 14.16 -39.95 17.88
CA SER A 334 14.47 -39.90 16.46
C SER A 334 15.11 -38.60 16.00
N ILE A 335 15.06 -37.53 16.81
CA ILE A 335 15.53 -36.21 16.36
C ILE A 335 17.04 -36.11 16.39
N SER A 336 17.58 -35.32 15.47
CA SER A 336 18.97 -34.88 15.49
C SER A 336 19.03 -33.40 15.15
N MET A 337 20.09 -32.71 15.57
CA MET A 337 20.20 -31.27 15.37
C MET A 337 21.50 -30.92 14.64
N SER A 338 21.39 -30.01 13.68
CA SER A 338 22.53 -29.34 13.03
C SER A 338 22.43 -27.85 13.25
N THR A 339 23.58 -27.18 13.40
CA THR A 339 23.63 -25.73 13.64
C THR A 339 24.67 -25.06 12.74
N ASN A 340 24.40 -23.83 12.32
CA ASN A 340 25.37 -22.98 11.64
C ASN A 340 25.31 -21.55 12.22
N GLY A 341 26.39 -21.13 12.87
CA GLY A 341 26.53 -19.78 13.42
C GLY A 341 27.35 -18.81 12.56
N GLN A 342 27.87 -19.25 11.41
CA GLN A 342 28.63 -18.42 10.48
C GLN A 342 27.78 -18.07 9.26
N ILE A 343 26.57 -17.61 9.54
CA ILE A 343 25.60 -17.21 8.53
C ILE A 343 25.34 -15.71 8.54
N VAL A 344 24.70 -15.25 7.47
CA VAL A 344 24.04 -13.95 7.40
C VAL A 344 22.63 -14.16 6.89
N LYS A 345 21.66 -13.51 7.54
CA LYS A 345 20.31 -13.36 7.03
C LYS A 345 20.26 -12.10 6.18
N LEU A 346 19.89 -12.26 4.92
CA LEU A 346 19.54 -11.16 4.03
C LEU A 346 18.02 -11.08 3.90
N SER A 347 17.48 -9.88 3.83
CA SER A 347 16.06 -9.60 3.67
C SER A 347 15.87 -8.63 2.52
N VAL A 348 15.10 -9.05 1.53
CA VAL A 348 14.65 -8.23 0.39
C VAL A 348 13.19 -7.91 0.61
N GLU A 349 12.87 -6.63 0.71
CA GLU A 349 11.58 -6.13 1.17
C GLU A 349 11.02 -5.07 0.23
N GLY A 350 9.71 -5.14 -0.01
CA GLY A 350 8.99 -4.11 -0.72
C GLY A 350 7.51 -4.45 -0.85
N MET A 351 6.66 -3.44 -0.62
CA MET A 351 5.21 -3.59 -0.79
C MET A 351 4.82 -3.90 -2.25
N GLY A 352 5.68 -3.52 -3.21
CA GLY A 352 5.47 -3.84 -4.62
C GLY A 352 5.66 -5.32 -4.97
N MET A 353 6.31 -6.12 -4.10
CA MET A 353 6.59 -7.55 -4.36
C MET A 353 5.31 -8.39 -4.49
N GLU A 354 4.24 -8.05 -3.77
CA GLU A 354 2.97 -8.78 -3.78
C GLU A 354 2.32 -8.80 -5.17
N HIS A 355 2.48 -7.70 -5.92
CA HIS A 355 1.83 -7.49 -7.21
C HIS A 355 2.79 -7.57 -8.41
N GLN A 356 4.09 -7.77 -8.15
CA GLN A 356 5.12 -7.86 -9.19
C GLN A 356 5.81 -9.23 -9.16
N PRO A 357 5.42 -10.15 -10.05
CA PRO A 357 6.07 -11.46 -10.12
C PRO A 357 7.53 -11.32 -10.59
N GLY A 358 8.35 -12.32 -10.25
CA GLY A 358 9.73 -12.44 -10.74
C GLY A 358 10.82 -11.96 -9.77
N VAL A 359 10.47 -11.31 -8.65
CA VAL A 359 11.46 -10.90 -7.63
C VAL A 359 12.27 -12.09 -7.12
N ALA A 360 11.63 -13.19 -6.75
CA ALA A 360 12.31 -14.40 -6.31
C ALA A 360 13.25 -14.97 -7.38
N ALA A 361 12.77 -15.08 -8.63
CA ALA A 361 13.58 -15.57 -9.75
C ALA A 361 14.83 -14.71 -9.93
N ARG A 362 14.68 -13.38 -9.88
CA ARG A 362 15.79 -12.43 -9.99
C ARG A 362 16.80 -12.60 -8.85
N ILE A 363 16.34 -12.76 -7.61
CA ILE A 363 17.23 -13.03 -6.46
C ILE A 363 18.02 -14.32 -6.68
N PHE A 364 17.36 -15.42 -7.06
CA PHE A 364 18.04 -16.70 -7.31
C PHE A 364 19.05 -16.61 -8.44
N THR A 365 18.72 -15.90 -9.53
CA THR A 365 19.65 -15.65 -10.64
C THR A 365 20.88 -14.89 -10.18
N ILE A 366 20.71 -13.79 -9.43
CA ILE A 366 21.82 -13.00 -8.88
C ILE A 366 22.73 -13.87 -8.00
N MET A 367 22.15 -14.66 -7.10
CA MET A 367 22.93 -15.54 -6.22
C MET A 367 23.72 -16.59 -7.01
N ALA A 368 23.11 -17.18 -8.03
CA ALA A 368 23.76 -18.15 -8.90
C ALA A 368 24.91 -17.52 -9.70
N GLU A 369 24.71 -16.33 -10.25
CA GLU A 369 25.75 -15.56 -10.98
C GLU A 369 26.94 -15.20 -10.08
N GLN A 370 26.68 -14.94 -8.80
CA GLN A 370 27.71 -14.67 -7.80
C GLN A 370 28.31 -15.95 -7.18
N ASN A 371 27.83 -17.13 -7.55
CA ASN A 371 28.22 -18.42 -6.96
C ASN A 371 28.05 -18.43 -5.42
N ILE A 372 26.86 -18.03 -4.96
CA ILE A 372 26.47 -17.96 -3.54
C ILE A 372 25.37 -18.98 -3.26
N ASP A 373 25.63 -19.89 -2.33
CA ASP A 373 24.66 -20.91 -1.92
C ASP A 373 23.66 -20.37 -0.89
N ILE A 374 22.36 -20.49 -1.20
CA ILE A 374 21.29 -20.23 -0.24
C ILE A 374 21.10 -21.47 0.65
N LYS A 375 21.27 -21.30 1.97
CA LYS A 375 21.11 -22.37 2.97
C LYS A 375 19.68 -22.55 3.44
N ALA A 376 18.92 -21.47 3.52
CA ALA A 376 17.51 -21.48 3.88
C ALA A 376 16.80 -20.26 3.29
N ILE A 377 15.49 -20.38 3.05
CA ILE A 377 14.65 -19.32 2.53
C ILE A 377 13.27 -19.37 3.20
N THR A 378 12.72 -18.20 3.51
CA THR A 378 11.31 -17.99 3.85
C THR A 378 10.80 -16.76 3.09
N THR A 379 9.49 -16.71 2.83
CA THR A 379 8.88 -15.60 2.10
C THR A 379 7.54 -15.26 2.70
N SER A 380 7.19 -13.97 2.63
CA SER A 380 5.83 -13.44 2.73
C SER A 380 5.48 -12.75 1.40
N GLU A 381 4.32 -12.10 1.34
CA GLU A 381 3.88 -11.30 0.18
C GLU A 381 4.81 -10.11 -0.11
N THR A 382 5.51 -9.59 0.91
CA THR A 382 6.27 -8.33 0.83
C THR A 382 7.73 -8.46 1.23
N LYS A 383 8.19 -9.67 1.59
CA LYS A 383 9.54 -9.93 2.07
C LYS A 383 10.01 -11.32 1.70
N VAL A 384 11.23 -11.41 1.16
CA VAL A 384 11.95 -12.68 1.01
C VAL A 384 13.18 -12.64 1.91
N SER A 385 13.30 -13.61 2.82
CA SER A 385 14.46 -13.75 3.69
C SER A 385 15.24 -14.99 3.32
N TYR A 386 16.55 -14.87 3.18
CA TYR A 386 17.42 -16.00 2.89
C TYR A 386 18.68 -15.98 3.74
N ILE A 387 19.20 -17.16 3.99
CA ILE A 387 20.40 -17.39 4.79
C ILE A 387 21.53 -17.81 3.84
N ILE A 388 22.65 -17.11 3.92
CA ILE A 388 23.88 -17.42 3.18
C ILE A 388 25.06 -17.54 4.15
N ASP A 389 26.20 -18.03 3.67
CA ASP A 389 27.42 -18.05 4.47
C ASP A 389 27.94 -16.62 4.71
N LYS A 390 28.48 -16.36 5.90
CA LYS A 390 28.88 -15.01 6.33
C LYS A 390 29.92 -14.36 5.42
N GLN A 391 30.79 -15.16 4.81
CA GLN A 391 31.82 -14.68 3.89
C GLN A 391 31.24 -14.03 2.61
N ASP A 392 30.00 -14.37 2.26
CA ASP A 392 29.33 -13.93 1.04
C ASP A 392 28.51 -12.65 1.22
N GLU A 393 28.37 -12.15 2.45
CA GLU A 393 27.50 -11.02 2.83
C GLU A 393 27.67 -9.81 1.92
N LYS A 394 28.91 -9.31 1.79
CA LYS A 394 29.20 -8.09 1.04
C LYS A 394 28.85 -8.25 -0.43
N ARG A 395 29.29 -9.36 -1.04
CA ARG A 395 29.09 -9.66 -2.46
C ARG A 395 27.61 -9.83 -2.79
N ALA A 396 26.87 -10.53 -1.95
CA ALA A 396 25.43 -10.68 -2.09
C ALA A 396 24.72 -9.33 -2.02
N LEU A 397 25.01 -8.53 -0.98
CA LEU A 397 24.35 -7.25 -0.76
C LEU A 397 24.60 -6.28 -1.92
N GLU A 398 25.85 -6.13 -2.35
CA GLU A 398 26.22 -5.26 -3.48
C GLU A 398 25.51 -5.66 -4.77
N ALA A 399 25.52 -6.95 -5.12
CA ALA A 399 24.88 -7.44 -6.34
C ALA A 399 23.35 -7.26 -6.33
N LEU A 400 22.73 -7.42 -5.16
CA LEU A 400 21.30 -7.20 -4.99
C LEU A 400 20.93 -5.72 -5.06
N MET A 401 21.67 -4.86 -4.37
CA MET A 401 21.43 -3.41 -4.40
C MET A 401 21.58 -2.86 -5.82
N GLU A 402 22.62 -3.28 -6.54
CA GLU A 402 22.81 -2.92 -7.94
C GLU A 402 21.64 -3.40 -8.82
N ALA A 403 21.23 -4.66 -8.68
CA ALA A 403 20.15 -5.19 -9.49
C ALA A 403 18.81 -4.50 -9.20
N PHE A 404 18.50 -4.18 -7.96
CA PHE A 404 17.24 -3.54 -7.58
C PHE A 404 17.29 -2.00 -7.59
N GLU A 405 18.39 -1.40 -8.04
CA GLU A 405 18.59 0.06 -8.15
C GLU A 405 18.43 0.81 -6.82
N LEU A 406 19.03 0.27 -5.74
CA LEU A 406 18.92 0.78 -4.36
C LEU A 406 20.22 1.39 -3.80
#